data_AF-A0A5J5BB81-F1
#
_entry.id   AF-A0A5J5BB81-F1
#
_cell.length_a   1.000
_cell.length_b   1.000
_cell.length_c   1.000
_cell.angle_alpha   90.00
_cell.angle_beta   90.00
_cell.angle_gamma   90.00
#
_symmetry.space_group_name_H-M   'P 1'
#
loop_
_entity.id
_entity.type
_entity.pdbx_description
1 polymer ?
#
loop_
_entity_poly.entity_id
_entity_poly.type
_entity_poly.pdbx_seq_one_letter_code
_entity_poly.pdbx_strand_id
1 'polypeptide(L)'
;MFKIILMVLLIGFLTWAFQSTQPPPPNICGFLGLLIGLLVWAYQSIRPPTPNICASLGSPPITAPRIKLRDGRHLANKEHGVPKEMAKYKIIFVHGFSSSRHDTSLTTSEIFEELGVYLVSFDRPVCNIFEMLVMDLQFVTSSNNQAHMTQQGVFESLHRDMRGDEDGLVPVTLQRYIAERLPWIHYHELPGAGHLFPGVDGMSEAIMKTLLLGE
;
A
#
# COMPACT_ATOMS: atom_id res chain seq x y z
N MET A 1 -41.31 -10.88 -38.32
CA MET A 1 -40.04 -10.89 -37.56
C MET A 1 -40.25 -10.71 -36.05
N PHE A 2 -40.93 -9.64 -35.59
CA PHE A 2 -41.17 -9.37 -34.16
C PHE A 2 -41.92 -10.48 -33.38
N LYS A 3 -42.94 -11.11 -33.98
CA LYS A 3 -43.71 -12.21 -33.36
C LYS A 3 -42.87 -13.47 -33.10
N ILE A 4 -41.85 -13.73 -33.93
CA ILE A 4 -40.97 -14.89 -33.80
C ILE A 4 -39.99 -14.66 -32.65
N ILE A 5 -39.43 -13.45 -32.55
CA ILE A 5 -38.52 -13.08 -31.46
C ILE A 5 -39.23 -13.15 -30.10
N LEU A 6 -40.48 -12.66 -30.01
CA LEU A 6 -41.27 -12.75 -28.78
C LEU A 6 -41.57 -14.21 -28.40
N MET A 7 -41.81 -15.08 -29.37
CA MET A 7 -42.06 -16.50 -29.12
C MET A 7 -40.80 -17.22 -28.63
N VAL A 8 -39.62 -16.90 -29.19
CA VAL A 8 -38.34 -17.47 -28.73
C VAL A 8 -37.99 -17.00 -27.32
N LEU A 9 -38.23 -15.73 -26.99
CA LEU A 9 -38.02 -15.20 -25.64
C LEU A 9 -39.01 -15.79 -24.62
N LEU A 10 -40.28 -15.99 -25.01
CA LEU A 10 -41.28 -16.63 -24.16
C LEU A 10 -40.94 -18.11 -23.93
N ILE A 11 -40.51 -18.84 -24.96
CA ILE A 11 -40.05 -20.22 -24.81
C ILE A 11 -38.82 -20.27 -23.90
N GLY A 12 -37.84 -19.38 -24.10
CA GLY A 12 -36.65 -19.27 -23.26
C GLY A 12 -37.00 -19.00 -21.78
N PHE A 13 -37.91 -18.07 -21.53
CA PHE A 13 -38.38 -17.73 -20.19
C PHE A 13 -39.17 -18.89 -19.56
N LEU A 14 -40.05 -19.54 -20.32
CA LEU A 14 -40.80 -20.71 -19.85
C LEU A 14 -39.88 -21.91 -19.57
N THR A 15 -38.84 -22.13 -20.39
CA THR A 15 -37.83 -23.16 -20.13
C THR A 15 -36.98 -22.83 -18.91
N TRP A 16 -36.57 -21.58 -18.72
CA TRP A 16 -35.82 -21.15 -17.53
C TRP A 16 -36.68 -21.26 -16.25
N ALA A 17 -37.94 -20.82 -16.33
CA ALA A 17 -38.91 -20.94 -15.23
C ALA A 17 -39.16 -22.41 -14.89
N PHE A 18 -39.34 -23.29 -15.88
CA PHE A 18 -39.49 -24.73 -15.68
C PHE A 18 -38.21 -25.36 -15.09
N GLN A 19 -37.02 -24.98 -15.57
CA GLN A 19 -35.75 -25.43 -15.02
C GLN A 19 -35.54 -24.96 -13.57
N SER A 20 -36.11 -23.80 -13.21
CA SER A 20 -36.04 -23.23 -11.86
C SER A 20 -37.06 -23.82 -10.87
N THR A 21 -38.10 -24.53 -11.37
CA THR A 21 -39.05 -25.28 -10.54
C THR A 21 -38.68 -26.76 -10.40
N GLN A 22 -37.78 -27.28 -11.24
CA GLN A 22 -37.18 -28.59 -11.02
C GLN A 22 -36.10 -28.49 -9.93
N PRO A 23 -36.03 -29.44 -8.98
CA PRO A 23 -34.89 -29.50 -8.08
C PRO A 23 -33.61 -29.64 -8.92
N PRO A 24 -32.53 -28.88 -8.65
CA PRO A 24 -31.27 -29.06 -9.35
C PRO A 24 -30.87 -30.53 -9.25
N PRO A 25 -30.33 -31.15 -10.32
CA PRO A 25 -29.92 -32.54 -10.24
C PRO A 25 -28.96 -32.69 -9.04
N PRO A 26 -29.07 -33.78 -8.27
CA PRO A 26 -28.53 -33.86 -6.90
C PRO A 26 -27.02 -33.62 -6.82
N ASN A 27 -26.31 -33.77 -7.94
CA ASN A 27 -24.89 -33.48 -8.09
C ASN A 27 -24.55 -31.97 -8.15
N ILE A 28 -25.36 -31.11 -8.78
CA ILE A 28 -25.02 -29.68 -8.97
C ILE A 28 -25.09 -28.90 -7.65
N CYS A 29 -26.06 -29.22 -6.80
CA CYS A 29 -26.20 -28.59 -5.48
C CYS A 29 -25.02 -28.94 -4.56
N GLY A 30 -24.52 -30.17 -4.65
CA GLY A 30 -23.33 -30.63 -3.92
C GLY A 30 -22.04 -29.94 -4.37
N PHE A 31 -21.83 -29.77 -5.68
CA PHE A 31 -20.65 -29.08 -6.21
C PHE A 31 -20.63 -27.59 -5.85
N LEU A 32 -21.78 -26.91 -5.90
CA LEU A 32 -21.86 -25.50 -5.51
C LEU A 32 -21.64 -25.32 -4.00
N GLY A 33 -22.20 -26.21 -3.17
CA GLY A 33 -21.95 -26.23 -1.72
C GLY A 33 -20.49 -26.49 -1.38
N LEU A 34 -19.83 -27.43 -2.08
CA LEU A 34 -18.39 -27.70 -1.93
C LEU A 34 -17.56 -26.46 -2.31
N LEU A 35 -17.86 -25.82 -3.44
CA LEU A 35 -17.13 -24.64 -3.90
C LEU A 35 -17.27 -23.48 -2.91
N ILE A 36 -18.48 -23.20 -2.44
CA ILE A 36 -18.74 -22.16 -1.43
C ILE A 36 -18.02 -22.51 -0.12
N GLY A 37 -18.08 -23.77 0.31
CA GLY A 37 -17.37 -24.25 1.49
C GLY A 37 -15.85 -24.07 1.40
N LEU A 38 -15.26 -24.40 0.25
CA LEU A 38 -13.82 -24.20 -0.02
C LEU A 38 -13.45 -22.71 -0.05
N LEU A 39 -14.28 -21.85 -0.65
CA LEU A 39 -14.05 -20.41 -0.66
C LEU A 39 -14.16 -19.80 0.74
N VAL A 40 -15.15 -20.22 1.55
CA VAL A 40 -15.29 -19.78 2.94
C VAL A 40 -14.10 -20.27 3.78
N TRP A 41 -13.68 -21.52 3.62
CA TRP A 41 -12.53 -22.08 4.33
C TRP A 41 -11.22 -21.36 3.94
N ALA A 42 -10.98 -21.15 2.64
CA ALA A 42 -9.83 -20.39 2.16
C ALA A 42 -9.85 -18.95 2.67
N TYR A 43 -11.02 -18.31 2.69
CA TYR A 43 -11.17 -16.97 3.25
C TYR A 43 -10.92 -16.92 4.75
N GLN A 44 -11.37 -17.92 5.52
CA GLN A 44 -11.09 -18.01 6.95
C GLN A 44 -9.63 -18.34 7.24
N SER A 45 -8.95 -19.13 6.41
CA SER A 45 -7.54 -19.49 6.61
C SER A 45 -6.57 -18.35 6.30
N ILE A 46 -6.96 -17.40 5.44
CA ILE A 46 -6.18 -16.19 5.17
C ILE A 46 -6.58 -14.98 6.04
N ARG A 47 -7.63 -15.09 6.86
CA ARG A 47 -7.96 -14.03 7.83
C ARG A 47 -6.87 -14.02 8.90
N PRO A 48 -6.13 -12.90 9.06
CA PRO A 48 -5.18 -12.82 10.15
C PRO A 48 -5.93 -12.98 11.48
N PRO A 49 -5.31 -13.64 12.48
CA PRO A 49 -5.88 -13.69 13.81
C PRO A 49 -6.12 -12.25 14.31
N THR A 50 -7.14 -12.06 15.13
CA THR A 50 -7.41 -10.76 15.77
C THR A 50 -6.10 -10.25 16.37
N PRO A 51 -5.64 -9.04 16.00
CA PRO A 51 -4.38 -8.51 16.52
C PRO A 51 -4.42 -8.52 18.05
N ASN A 52 -3.43 -9.15 18.68
CA ASN A 52 -3.26 -9.02 20.12
C ASN A 52 -3.01 -7.54 20.43
N ILE A 53 -3.74 -6.99 21.39
CA ILE A 53 -3.47 -5.65 21.91
C ILE A 53 -2.06 -5.72 22.52
N CYS A 54 -1.12 -4.99 21.93
CA CYS A 54 0.21 -4.82 22.49
C CYS A 54 0.08 -4.35 23.95
N ALA A 55 0.81 -4.99 24.88
CA ALA A 55 0.76 -4.77 26.33
C ALA A 55 -0.40 -5.47 27.09
N SER A 56 -0.99 -6.54 26.55
CA SER A 56 -1.82 -7.45 27.37
C SER A 56 -0.96 -8.16 28.44
N LEU A 57 -1.58 -8.54 29.57
CA LEU A 57 -0.90 -9.25 30.66
C LEU A 57 -0.27 -10.56 30.13
N GLY A 58 1.06 -10.64 30.10
CA GLY A 58 1.82 -11.77 29.55
C GLY A 58 2.38 -11.57 28.13
N SER A 59 2.13 -10.43 27.48
CA SER A 59 2.77 -10.07 26.21
C SER A 59 4.26 -9.78 26.39
N PRO A 60 5.12 -10.08 25.39
CA PRO A 60 6.50 -9.60 25.37
C PRO A 60 6.56 -8.08 25.60
N PRO A 61 7.57 -7.59 26.34
CA PRO A 61 7.73 -6.15 26.56
C PRO A 61 7.87 -5.43 25.22
N ILE A 62 7.29 -4.24 25.14
CA ILE A 62 7.43 -3.37 23.97
C ILE A 62 8.88 -2.90 23.89
N THR A 63 9.59 -3.34 22.85
CA THR A 63 11.03 -3.03 22.65
C THR A 63 11.30 -1.93 21.63
N ALA A 64 10.36 -1.67 20.72
CA ALA A 64 10.53 -0.67 19.66
C ALA A 64 10.06 0.72 20.11
N PRO A 65 10.71 1.81 19.66
CA PRO A 65 10.17 3.16 19.74
C PRO A 65 8.77 3.23 19.11
N ARG A 66 7.92 4.11 19.67
CA ARG A 66 6.53 4.26 19.22
C ARG A 66 6.11 5.72 19.17
N ILE A 67 5.38 6.06 18.11
CA ILE A 67 4.70 7.35 17.95
C ILE A 67 3.24 7.16 18.39
N LYS A 68 2.79 7.96 19.37
CA LYS A 68 1.38 7.98 19.79
C LYS A 68 0.58 8.92 18.88
N LEU A 69 -0.51 8.40 18.32
CA LEU A 69 -1.46 9.14 17.49
C LEU A 69 -2.49 9.86 18.36
N ARG A 70 -3.20 10.82 17.76
CA ARG A 70 -4.23 11.63 18.45
C ARG A 70 -5.37 10.78 19.02
N ASP A 71 -5.69 9.67 18.36
CA ASP A 71 -6.72 8.72 18.79
C ASP A 71 -6.22 7.69 19.83
N GLY A 72 -4.97 7.83 20.30
CA GLY A 72 -4.37 6.95 21.30
C GLY A 72 -3.71 5.69 20.75
N ARG A 73 -3.79 5.43 19.43
CA ARG A 73 -3.05 4.33 18.80
C ARG A 73 -1.54 4.60 18.80
N HIS A 74 -0.75 3.54 18.63
CA HIS A 74 0.70 3.64 18.57
C HIS A 74 1.22 3.02 17.28
N LEU A 75 2.10 3.74 16.58
CA LEU A 75 2.85 3.22 15.44
C LEU A 75 4.26 2.90 15.89
N ALA A 76 4.72 1.68 15.63
CA ALA A 76 6.12 1.34 15.85
C ALA A 76 6.96 1.95 14.73
N ASN A 77 8.03 2.63 15.11
CA ASN A 77 8.91 3.33 14.18
C ASN A 77 10.36 2.91 14.34
N LYS A 78 11.16 3.19 13.31
CA LYS A 78 12.61 3.09 13.33
C LYS A 78 13.21 4.36 12.75
N GLU A 79 14.21 4.88 13.45
CA GLU A 79 14.91 6.11 13.07
C GLU A 79 16.30 5.75 12.54
N HIS A 80 16.74 6.49 11.53
CA HIS A 80 18.00 6.29 10.80
C HIS A 80 18.66 7.64 10.50
N GLY A 81 19.99 7.62 10.37
CA GLY A 81 20.79 8.80 10.05
C GLY A 81 21.10 9.66 11.27
N VAL A 82 21.23 10.96 11.07
CA VAL A 82 21.61 11.91 12.13
C VAL A 82 20.44 12.23 13.06
N PRO A 83 20.68 12.67 14.32
CA PRO A 83 19.62 13.11 15.21
C PRO A 83 18.73 14.19 14.58
N LYS A 84 17.42 14.12 14.83
CA LYS A 84 16.41 15.01 14.23
C LYS A 84 16.69 16.49 14.45
N GLU A 85 17.32 16.85 15.56
CA GLU A 85 17.65 18.22 15.95
C GLU A 85 18.82 18.79 15.12
N MET A 86 19.69 17.91 14.63
CA MET A 86 20.89 18.26 13.84
C MET A 86 20.67 18.04 12.33
N ALA A 87 19.55 17.43 11.95
CA ALA A 87 19.26 17.06 10.58
C ALA A 87 18.94 18.27 9.69
N LYS A 88 19.63 18.34 8.54
CA LYS A 88 19.35 19.25 7.43
C LYS A 88 18.07 18.85 6.71
N TYR A 89 17.88 17.55 6.48
CA TYR A 89 16.69 17.00 5.83
C TYR A 89 15.99 16.01 6.76
N LYS A 90 14.65 16.08 6.81
CA LYS A 90 13.82 15.20 7.65
C LYS A 90 12.83 14.46 6.77
N ILE A 91 13.01 13.15 6.64
CA ILE A 91 12.26 12.31 5.70
C ILE A 91 11.40 11.32 6.46
N ILE A 92 10.14 11.22 6.05
CA ILE A 92 9.24 10.15 6.48
C ILE A 92 9.21 9.12 5.36
N PHE A 93 9.68 7.90 5.63
CA PHE A 93 9.69 6.82 4.65
C PHE A 93 8.52 5.87 4.87
N VAL A 94 7.71 5.69 3.82
CA VAL A 94 6.61 4.74 3.79
C VAL A 94 7.06 3.52 2.99
N HIS A 95 7.15 2.36 3.65
CA HIS A 95 7.63 1.13 3.03
C HIS A 95 6.61 0.53 2.04
N GLY A 96 7.11 -0.22 1.06
CA GLY A 96 6.31 -0.93 0.06
C GLY A 96 5.49 -2.10 0.61
N PHE A 97 4.71 -2.73 -0.26
CA PHE A 97 3.89 -3.91 0.06
C PHE A 97 4.76 -5.07 0.59
N SER A 98 4.25 -5.81 1.58
CA SER A 98 4.97 -6.91 2.25
C SER A 98 6.26 -6.52 3.00
N SER A 99 6.55 -5.22 3.13
CA SER A 99 7.71 -4.72 3.88
C SER A 99 7.31 -4.23 5.30
N SER A 100 8.25 -3.65 6.04
CA SER A 100 8.04 -3.13 7.40
C SER A 100 8.89 -1.89 7.66
N ARG A 101 8.81 -1.31 8.86
CA ARG A 101 9.75 -0.27 9.31
C ARG A 101 11.23 -0.66 9.20
N HIS A 102 11.55 -1.95 9.07
CA HIS A 102 12.91 -2.44 8.92
C HIS A 102 13.41 -2.50 7.47
N ASP A 103 12.62 -2.02 6.51
CA ASP A 103 13.07 -1.90 5.12
C ASP A 103 14.28 -0.96 5.04
N THR A 104 15.44 -1.53 4.72
CA THR A 104 16.73 -0.83 4.66
C THR A 104 17.14 -0.46 3.24
N SER A 105 16.27 -0.71 2.25
CA SER A 105 16.58 -0.53 0.82
C SER A 105 17.08 0.86 0.46
N LEU A 106 16.69 1.90 1.22
CA LEU A 106 17.16 3.28 1.01
C LEU A 106 18.21 3.76 2.01
N THR A 107 18.56 2.97 3.03
CA THR A 107 19.30 3.45 4.19
C THR A 107 20.75 2.95 4.20
N THR A 108 21.63 3.59 3.44
CA THR A 108 23.08 3.51 3.69
C THR A 108 23.45 4.58 4.72
N SER A 109 24.00 4.16 5.86
CA SER A 109 24.28 5.09 6.98
C SER A 109 25.24 6.22 6.59
N GLU A 110 26.21 5.92 5.72
CA GLU A 110 27.27 6.85 5.30
C GLU A 110 26.70 8.10 4.62
N ILE A 111 25.77 7.92 3.68
CA ILE A 111 25.15 9.01 2.91
C ILE A 111 24.22 9.84 3.79
N PHE A 112 23.57 9.21 4.76
CA PHE A 112 22.64 9.91 5.64
C PHE A 112 23.40 10.81 6.60
N GLU A 113 24.56 10.38 7.08
CA GLU A 113 25.45 11.22 7.87
C GLU A 113 26.06 12.34 7.03
N GLU A 114 26.55 12.04 5.82
CA GLU A 114 27.13 13.04 4.91
C GLU A 114 26.14 14.14 4.53
N LEU A 115 24.91 13.77 4.15
CA LEU A 115 23.87 14.71 3.74
C LEU A 115 23.11 15.32 4.92
N GLY A 116 23.36 14.87 6.14
CA GLY A 116 22.65 15.31 7.35
C GLY A 116 21.16 14.95 7.33
N VAL A 117 20.83 13.73 6.93
CA VAL A 117 19.46 13.22 6.79
C VAL A 117 19.04 12.51 8.07
N TYR A 118 17.88 12.90 8.59
CA TYR A 118 17.09 12.11 9.53
C TYR A 118 15.97 11.43 8.78
N LEU A 119 15.89 10.10 8.86
CA LEU A 119 14.84 9.31 8.26
C LEU A 119 14.09 8.52 9.33
N VAL A 120 12.76 8.59 9.28
CA VAL A 120 11.88 7.77 10.12
C VAL A 120 10.98 6.90 9.26
N SER A 121 11.02 5.59 9.50
CA SER A 121 10.11 4.61 8.92
C SER A 121 9.15 4.10 10.00
N PHE A 122 7.94 3.69 9.62
CA PHE A 122 6.96 3.18 10.55
C PHE A 122 6.20 2.00 9.97
N ASP A 123 5.72 1.11 10.83
CA ASP A 123 4.86 0.01 10.38
C ASP A 123 3.49 0.57 10.00
N ARG A 124 3.08 0.29 8.77
CA ARG A 124 1.70 0.56 8.36
C ARG A 124 0.75 -0.32 9.20
N PRO A 125 -0.40 0.20 9.66
CA PRO A 125 -1.39 -0.64 10.32
C PRO A 125 -1.74 -1.82 9.41
N VAL A 126 -1.81 -3.02 9.99
CA VAL A 126 -2.07 -4.25 9.23
C VAL A 126 -3.45 -4.14 8.60
N CYS A 127 -3.48 -3.92 7.29
CA CYS A 127 -4.68 -3.75 6.51
C CYS A 127 -4.69 -4.83 5.43
N ASN A 128 -5.78 -5.60 5.40
CA ASN A 128 -6.06 -6.59 4.36
C ASN A 128 -5.92 -5.93 2.98
N ILE A 129 -5.58 -6.71 1.95
CA ILE A 129 -5.22 -6.18 0.61
C ILE A 129 -6.25 -5.21 0.00
N PHE A 130 -7.52 -5.30 0.42
CA PHE A 130 -8.63 -4.45 0.01
C PHE A 130 -8.67 -3.06 0.66
N GLU A 131 -8.27 -2.95 1.93
CA GLU A 131 -8.20 -1.66 2.66
C GLU A 131 -6.92 -0.88 2.32
N MET A 132 -5.91 -1.56 1.79
CA MET A 132 -4.64 -0.96 1.37
C MET A 132 -4.81 0.04 0.22
N LEU A 133 -5.62 -0.30 -0.79
CA LEU A 133 -5.95 0.65 -1.87
C LEU A 133 -6.68 1.88 -1.35
N VAL A 134 -7.47 1.73 -0.29
CA VAL A 134 -8.23 2.83 0.32
C VAL A 134 -7.31 3.72 1.16
N MET A 135 -6.36 3.15 1.92
CA MET A 135 -5.40 3.95 2.70
C MET A 135 -4.38 4.68 1.84
N ASP A 136 -3.87 4.08 0.76
CA ASP A 136 -2.92 4.75 -0.15
C ASP A 136 -3.62 5.91 -0.88
N LEU A 137 -4.85 5.71 -1.36
CA LEU A 137 -5.65 6.81 -1.93
C LEU A 137 -6.00 7.86 -0.87
N GLN A 138 -6.31 7.47 0.38
CA GLN A 138 -6.61 8.40 1.47
C GLN A 138 -5.39 9.17 1.95
N PHE A 139 -4.19 8.60 1.92
CA PHE A 139 -2.96 9.32 2.25
C PHE A 139 -2.62 10.33 1.16
N VAL A 140 -2.69 9.92 -0.12
CA VAL A 140 -2.49 10.80 -1.29
C VAL A 140 -3.59 11.87 -1.41
N THR A 141 -4.82 11.59 -0.98
CA THR A 141 -5.93 12.57 -1.01
C THR A 141 -6.04 13.41 0.27
N SER A 142 -5.55 12.94 1.42
CA SER A 142 -5.46 13.73 2.66
C SER A 142 -4.18 14.57 2.77
N SER A 143 -3.19 14.32 1.90
CA SER A 143 -2.05 15.22 1.71
C SER A 143 -2.42 16.50 0.94
N ASN A 144 -3.68 16.67 0.51
CA ASN A 144 -4.22 17.97 0.14
C ASN A 144 -4.27 18.87 1.38
N ASN A 145 -3.14 19.54 1.60
CA ASN A 145 -2.85 20.56 2.60
C ASN A 145 -2.83 20.06 4.06
N GLN A 146 -1.60 19.83 4.54
CA GLN A 146 -1.22 19.61 5.95
C GLN A 146 -1.63 18.27 6.57
N ALA A 147 -0.86 17.22 6.27
CA ALA A 147 -0.66 16.15 7.25
C ALA A 147 0.17 16.71 8.42
N HIS A 148 -0.50 17.38 9.37
CA HIS A 148 0.12 17.94 10.57
C HIS A 148 0.33 16.83 11.61
N MET A 149 1.32 15.96 11.38
CA MET A 149 1.83 15.07 12.41
C MET A 149 2.62 15.94 13.41
N THR A 150 1.99 16.27 14.54
CA THR A 150 2.56 17.17 15.55
C THR A 150 3.73 16.49 16.25
N GLN A 151 4.91 16.61 15.67
CA GLN A 151 6.18 16.45 16.34
C GLN A 151 7.05 17.69 16.02
N GLN A 152 6.57 18.87 16.46
CA GLN A 152 7.29 20.15 16.60
C GLN A 152 8.31 20.53 15.51
N GLY A 153 7.98 20.31 14.24
CA GLY A 153 8.73 20.85 13.11
C GLY A 153 7.83 20.99 11.91
N VAL A 154 7.81 22.17 11.28
CA VAL A 154 7.21 22.35 9.96
C VAL A 154 8.08 21.53 9.01
N PHE A 155 7.54 20.41 8.49
CA PHE A 155 8.20 19.65 7.44
C PHE A 155 7.95 20.39 6.12
N GLU A 156 8.99 20.93 5.49
CA GLU A 156 8.94 21.18 4.06
C GLU A 156 8.86 19.82 3.38
N SER A 157 7.66 19.45 2.94
CA SER A 157 7.43 18.14 2.38
C SER A 157 8.01 18.10 0.96
N LEU A 158 9.17 17.47 0.83
CA LEU A 158 9.77 17.14 -0.45
C LEU A 158 8.96 15.98 -1.06
N HIS A 159 7.97 16.31 -1.88
CA HIS A 159 7.15 15.33 -2.58
C HIS A 159 7.75 15.06 -3.95
N ARG A 160 8.71 14.14 -4.03
CA ARG A 160 9.18 13.60 -5.31
C ARG A 160 8.79 12.13 -5.41
N ASP A 161 8.40 11.74 -6.61
CA ASP A 161 8.10 10.36 -6.95
C ASP A 161 9.09 9.91 -8.03
N MET A 162 9.76 8.77 -7.81
CA MET A 162 10.73 8.20 -8.75
C MET A 162 10.22 6.84 -9.20
N ARG A 163 10.16 6.63 -10.52
CA ARG A 163 9.61 5.37 -11.03
C ARG A 163 10.23 4.91 -12.32
N GLY A 164 10.40 3.59 -12.44
CA GLY A 164 10.81 2.96 -13.68
C GLY A 164 9.69 2.91 -14.71
N ASP A 165 10.04 3.13 -15.98
CA ASP A 165 9.10 3.07 -17.10
C ASP A 165 8.80 1.63 -17.57
N GLU A 166 9.63 0.66 -17.18
CA GLU A 166 9.44 -0.78 -17.37
C GLU A 166 8.87 -1.48 -16.11
N ASP A 167 8.22 -0.73 -15.21
CA ASP A 167 7.55 -1.31 -14.05
C ASP A 167 6.38 -2.21 -14.47
N GLY A 168 6.57 -3.52 -14.30
CA GLY A 168 5.57 -4.54 -14.64
C GLY A 168 4.46 -4.72 -13.59
N LEU A 169 4.55 -4.09 -12.42
CA LEU A 169 3.56 -4.21 -11.35
C LEU A 169 2.59 -3.04 -11.33
N VAL A 170 3.10 -1.83 -11.52
CA VAL A 170 2.25 -0.64 -11.59
C VAL A 170 2.49 0.03 -12.96
N PRO A 171 1.47 0.39 -13.75
CA PRO A 171 1.71 1.01 -15.06
C PRO A 171 2.31 2.40 -14.94
N VAL A 172 3.23 2.77 -15.86
CA VAL A 172 3.79 4.13 -15.96
C VAL A 172 2.72 5.17 -16.30
N THR A 173 1.71 4.78 -17.09
CA THR A 173 0.59 5.65 -17.46
C THR A 173 -0.20 6.14 -16.25
N LEU A 174 -0.29 5.33 -15.19
CA LEU A 174 -0.96 5.71 -13.96
C LEU A 174 -0.21 6.84 -13.23
N GLN A 175 1.13 6.78 -13.14
CA GLN A 175 1.84 7.89 -12.48
C GLN A 175 1.84 9.15 -13.30
N ARG A 176 2.00 9.07 -14.63
CA ARG A 176 1.91 10.26 -15.48
C ARG A 176 0.59 10.99 -15.22
N TYR A 177 -0.50 10.23 -15.15
CA TYR A 177 -1.81 10.78 -14.78
C TYR A 177 -1.83 11.41 -13.37
N ILE A 178 -1.23 10.78 -12.36
CA ILE A 178 -1.16 11.34 -11.00
C ILE A 178 -0.32 12.62 -10.97
N ALA A 179 0.83 12.63 -11.63
CA ALA A 179 1.72 13.78 -11.73
C ALA A 179 1.04 14.97 -12.44
N GLU A 180 0.24 14.71 -13.48
CA GLU A 180 -0.59 15.73 -14.14
C GLU A 180 -1.65 16.32 -13.21
N ARG A 181 -2.19 15.50 -12.28
CA ARG A 181 -3.24 15.92 -11.35
C ARG A 181 -2.71 16.58 -10.08
N LEU A 182 -1.47 16.27 -9.70
CA LEU A 182 -0.80 16.75 -8.49
C LEU A 182 0.49 17.47 -8.87
N PRO A 183 0.42 18.71 -9.40
CA PRO A 183 1.59 19.44 -9.90
C PRO A 183 2.59 19.84 -8.81
N TRP A 184 2.24 19.65 -7.54
CA TRP A 184 3.14 19.80 -6.40
C TRP A 184 4.04 18.58 -6.17
N ILE A 185 3.81 17.48 -6.90
CA ILE A 185 4.69 16.32 -6.92
C ILE A 185 5.71 16.48 -8.05
N HIS A 186 6.99 16.41 -7.73
CA HIS A 186 8.05 16.35 -8.73
C HIS A 186 8.27 14.89 -9.15
N TYR A 187 7.66 14.51 -10.26
CA TYR A 187 7.75 13.16 -10.81
C TYR A 187 8.99 12.97 -11.69
N HIS A 188 9.73 11.88 -11.47
CA HIS A 188 10.92 11.48 -12.21
C HIS A 188 10.78 10.07 -12.75
N GLU A 189 10.90 9.91 -14.07
CA GLU A 189 10.91 8.61 -14.74
C GLU A 189 12.35 8.13 -14.97
N LEU A 190 12.59 6.86 -14.69
CA LEU A 190 13.87 6.18 -14.90
C LEU A 190 13.75 5.22 -16.10
N PRO A 191 14.36 5.55 -17.25
CA PRO A 191 14.30 4.70 -18.44
C PRO A 191 14.93 3.32 -18.20
N GLY A 192 14.24 2.25 -18.60
CA GLY A 192 14.69 0.87 -18.48
C GLY A 192 14.66 0.30 -17.06
N ALA A 193 14.09 1.03 -16.09
CA ALA A 193 14.01 0.58 -14.70
C ALA A 193 12.70 -0.19 -14.44
N GLY A 194 12.80 -1.32 -13.73
CA GLY A 194 11.65 -2.11 -13.27
C GLY A 194 11.25 -1.78 -11.83
N HIS A 195 10.22 -2.45 -11.29
CA HIS A 195 9.67 -2.15 -9.96
C HIS A 195 10.69 -2.21 -8.80
N LEU A 196 11.69 -3.08 -8.91
CA LEU A 196 12.68 -3.34 -7.87
C LEU A 196 13.96 -2.51 -8.03
N PHE A 197 13.94 -1.45 -8.86
CA PHE A 197 15.12 -0.62 -9.09
C PHE A 197 15.79 -0.07 -7.82
N PRO A 198 15.08 0.27 -6.70
CA PRO A 198 15.75 0.77 -5.50
C PRO A 198 16.67 -0.26 -4.83
N GLY A 199 16.49 -1.55 -5.13
CA GLY A 199 17.34 -2.63 -4.62
C GLY A 199 18.60 -2.89 -5.44
N VAL A 200 18.82 -2.16 -6.53
CA VAL A 200 20.04 -2.26 -7.33
C VAL A 200 21.19 -1.55 -6.60
N ASP A 201 22.36 -2.18 -6.56
CA ASP A 201 23.55 -1.61 -5.91
C ASP A 201 23.84 -0.18 -6.41
N GLY A 202 24.02 0.74 -5.47
CA GLY A 202 24.28 2.17 -5.76
C GLY A 202 23.04 2.98 -6.16
N MET A 203 21.89 2.35 -6.41
CA MET A 203 20.67 3.09 -6.80
C MET A 203 20.07 3.86 -5.63
N SER A 204 20.11 3.32 -4.42
CA SER A 204 19.63 4.01 -3.22
C SER A 204 20.39 5.33 -2.97
N GLU A 205 21.70 5.34 -3.19
CA GLU A 205 22.54 6.53 -3.17
C GLU A 205 22.12 7.54 -4.23
N ALA A 206 22.01 7.09 -5.48
CA ALA A 206 21.61 7.95 -6.60
C ALA A 206 20.24 8.58 -6.36
N ILE A 207 19.27 7.78 -5.90
CA ILE A 207 17.94 8.25 -5.49
C ILE A 207 18.09 9.34 -4.44
N MET A 208 18.83 9.12 -3.35
CA MET A 208 18.95 10.11 -2.27
C MET A 208 19.62 11.41 -2.74
N LYS A 209 20.65 11.34 -3.58
CA LYS A 209 21.31 12.52 -4.16
C LYS A 209 20.38 13.27 -5.11
N THR A 210 19.71 12.59 -6.03
CA THR A 210 18.73 13.22 -6.93
C THR A 210 17.55 13.83 -6.16
N LEU A 211 17.06 13.15 -5.12
CA LEU A 211 15.95 13.65 -4.31
C LEU A 211 16.33 14.93 -3.56
N LEU A 212 17.48 14.92 -2.87
CA LEU A 212 17.85 15.98 -1.92
C LEU A 212 18.71 17.09 -2.52
N LEU A 213 19.54 16.77 -3.51
CA LEU A 213 20.48 17.69 -4.16
C LEU A 213 20.03 18.08 -5.56
N GLY A 214 19.18 17.28 -6.21
CA GLY A 214 18.73 17.53 -7.58
C GLY A 214 19.78 17.18 -8.65
N GLU A 215 20.73 16.30 -8.31
CA GLU A 215 21.76 15.74 -9.19
C GLU A 215 21.22 14.66 -10.13
#